data_AF-A0A735GEC7-F1
#
_entry.id   AF-A0A735GEC7-F1
#
_cell.length_a   1.000
_cell.length_b   1.000
_cell.length_c   1.000
_cell.angle_alpha   90.00
_cell.angle_beta   90.00
_cell.angle_gamma   90.00
#
_symmetry.space_group_name_H-M   'P 1'
#
loop_
_entity.id
_entity.type
_entity.pdbx_description
1 polymer ?
#
loop_
_entity_poly.entity_id
_entity_poly.type
_entity_poly.pdbx_seq_one_letter_code
_entity_poly.pdbx_strand_id
1 'polypeptide(L)' 'MKKLILPLALFLLAGCDSEHPVSWYKEHDQERKAMVEKCRDDAALKVKPDCQNALEAEKDLKVFGKSDDGLSMPKVTP' A
#
# COMPACT_ATOMS: atom_id res chain seq x y z
N MET A 1 0.97 38.12 19.71
CA MET A 1 0.11 37.35 18.79
C MET A 1 0.66 35.94 18.68
N LYS A 2 0.06 34.96 19.40
CA LYS A 2 0.52 33.56 19.38
C LYS A 2 -0.18 32.87 18.20
N LYS A 3 0.57 32.54 17.14
CA LYS A 3 0.03 31.83 15.98
C LYS A 3 -0.18 30.36 16.38
N LEU A 4 -1.40 30.00 16.78
CA LEU A 4 -1.78 28.59 16.88
C LEU A 4 -1.92 28.05 15.46
N ILE A 5 -0.85 27.42 14.97
CA ILE A 5 -0.94 26.53 13.81
C ILE A 5 -1.29 25.16 14.41
N LEU A 6 -2.57 24.81 14.46
CA LEU A 6 -2.95 23.41 14.63
C LEU A 6 -2.73 22.72 13.29
N PRO A 7 -1.83 21.72 13.17
CA PRO A 7 -1.90 20.82 12.04
C PRO A 7 -3.19 20.02 12.21
N LEU A 8 -4.13 20.26 11.31
CA LEU A 8 -5.33 19.44 11.13
C LEU A 8 -4.83 18.05 10.73
N ALA A 9 -4.62 17.18 11.71
CA ALA A 9 -4.42 15.77 11.48
C ALA A 9 -5.69 15.28 10.81
N LEU A 10 -5.62 15.12 9.48
CA LEU A 10 -6.66 14.44 8.71
C LEU A 10 -6.77 13.05 9.31
N PHE A 11 -7.87 12.84 10.03
CA PHE A 11 -8.38 11.53 10.36
C PHE A 11 -8.45 10.74 9.06
N LEU A 12 -7.51 9.82 8.87
CA LEU A 12 -7.63 8.79 7.86
C LEU A 12 -8.93 8.06 8.19
N LEU A 13 -9.96 8.24 7.36
CA LEU A 13 -11.18 7.46 7.41
C LEU A 13 -10.81 5.99 7.18
N ALA A 14 -10.46 5.26 8.24
CA ALA A 14 -10.54 3.81 8.25
C ALA A 14 -12.02 3.44 8.37
N GLY A 15 -12.75 3.49 7.25
CA GLY A 15 -14.20 3.42 7.32
C GLY A 15 -14.95 3.38 5.99
N CYS A 16 -14.38 2.73 4.98
CA CYS A 16 -15.10 2.06 3.90
C CYS A 16 -14.02 1.25 3.18
N ASP A 17 -13.90 -0.06 3.46
CA ASP A 17 -12.89 -0.92 2.84
C ASP A 17 -13.27 -1.11 1.36
N SER A 18 -12.89 -0.15 0.51
CA SER A 18 -12.93 -0.33 -0.93
C SER A 18 -11.80 -1.28 -1.30
N GLU A 19 -12.15 -2.50 -1.70
CA GLU A 19 -11.18 -3.47 -2.20
C GLU A 19 -10.53 -2.94 -3.48
N HIS A 20 -9.21 -2.87 -3.48
CA HIS A 20 -8.44 -2.47 -4.65
C HIS A 20 -7.70 -3.67 -5.26
N PRO A 21 -7.62 -3.76 -6.60
CA PRO A 21 -6.87 -4.82 -7.26
C PRO A 21 -5.35 -4.62 -7.09
N VAL A 22 -4.58 -5.70 -7.28
CA VAL A 22 -3.10 -5.68 -7.22
C VAL A 22 -2.49 -4.59 -8.12
N SER A 23 -3.02 -4.41 -9.34
CA SER A 23 -2.51 -3.40 -10.29
C SER A 23 -2.63 -1.98 -9.74
N TRP A 24 -3.73 -1.66 -9.07
CA TRP A 24 -3.92 -0.36 -8.43
C TRP A 24 -2.87 -0.13 -7.36
N TYR A 25 -2.65 -1.13 -6.49
CA TYR A 25 -1.60 -1.03 -5.47
C TYR A 25 -0.19 -0.91 -6.05
N LYS A 26 0.08 -1.43 -7.25
CA LYS A 26 1.39 -1.22 -7.89
C LYS A 26 1.63 0.23 -8.30
N GLU A 27 0.58 0.95 -8.67
CA GLU A 27 0.63 2.37 -9.06
C GLU A 27 0.59 3.29 -7.84
N HIS A 28 -0.15 2.91 -6.80
CA HIS A 28 -0.39 3.68 -5.57
C HIS A 28 0.53 3.30 -4.40
N ASP A 29 1.75 3.84 -4.41
CA ASP A 29 2.81 3.45 -3.46
C ASP A 29 2.52 3.80 -2.00
N GLN A 30 1.86 4.93 -1.73
CA GLN A 30 1.59 5.37 -0.35
C GLN A 30 0.51 4.49 0.28
N GLU A 31 -0.54 4.23 -0.48
CA GLU A 31 -1.68 3.43 -0.06
C GLU A 31 -1.31 1.96 0.08
N ARG A 32 -0.49 1.42 -0.83
CA ARG A 32 0.07 0.07 -0.68
C ARG A 32 0.86 -0.05 0.62
N LYS A 33 1.79 0.87 0.90
CA LYS A 33 2.60 0.81 2.13
C LYS A 33 1.73 0.89 3.38
N ALA A 34 0.79 1.82 3.42
CA ALA A 34 -0.13 1.97 4.54
C ALA A 34 -1.00 0.72 4.74
N MET A 35 -1.49 0.11 3.66
CA MET A 35 -2.27 -1.13 3.75
C MET A 35 -1.40 -2.31 4.20
N VAL A 36 -0.18 -2.46 3.67
CA VAL A 36 0.77 -3.50 4.09
C VAL A 36 1.15 -3.37 5.57
N GLU A 37 1.27 -2.16 6.09
CA GLU A 37 1.47 -1.93 7.53
C GLU A 37 0.26 -2.37 8.34
N LYS A 38 -0.95 -1.92 7.97
CA LYS A 38 -2.20 -2.39 8.61
C LYS A 38 -2.35 -3.91 8.58
N CYS A 39 -2.04 -4.52 7.44
CA CYS A 39 -2.01 -5.96 7.25
C CYS A 39 -1.08 -6.67 8.22
N ARG A 40 0.09 -6.09 8.54
CA ARG A 40 1.07 -6.71 9.44
C ARG A 40 0.59 -6.69 10.89
N ASP A 41 -0.06 -5.60 11.27
CA ASP A 41 -0.49 -5.33 12.65
C ASP A 41 -1.77 -6.09 13.04
N ASP A 42 -2.65 -6.40 12.07
CA ASP A 42 -3.91 -7.10 12.31
C ASP A 42 -4.03 -8.41 11.50
N ALA A 43 -3.99 -9.55 12.20
CA ALA A 43 -4.15 -10.87 11.59
C ALA A 43 -5.53 -11.07 10.94
N ALA A 44 -6.58 -10.41 11.43
CA ALA A 44 -7.92 -10.47 10.84
C ALA A 44 -7.98 -9.74 9.49
N LEU A 45 -7.14 -8.73 9.26
CA LEU A 45 -7.05 -8.06 7.96
C LEU A 45 -6.31 -8.91 6.92
N LYS A 46 -5.36 -9.77 7.32
CA LYS A 46 -4.56 -10.61 6.40
C LYS A 46 -5.38 -11.56 5.54
N VAL A 47 -6.58 -11.94 5.99
CA VAL A 47 -7.47 -12.82 5.23
C VAL A 47 -8.42 -12.05 4.31
N LYS A 48 -8.46 -10.72 4.41
CA LYS A 48 -9.28 -9.89 3.52
C LYS A 48 -8.61 -9.75 2.15
N PRO A 49 -9.38 -9.77 1.04
CA PRO A 49 -8.82 -9.67 -0.31
C PRO A 49 -7.99 -8.41 -0.52
N ASP A 50 -8.44 -7.26 0.01
CA ASP A 50 -7.73 -5.99 -0.15
C ASP A 50 -6.31 -6.03 0.43
N CYS A 51 -6.16 -6.64 1.60
CA CYS A 51 -4.86 -6.85 2.22
C CYS A 51 -3.98 -7.83 1.43
N GLN A 52 -4.57 -8.91 0.91
CA GLN A 52 -3.85 -9.87 0.06
C GLN A 52 -3.36 -9.19 -1.23
N ASN A 53 -4.17 -8.33 -1.83
CA ASN A 53 -3.82 -7.60 -3.03
C ASN A 53 -2.66 -6.61 -2.78
N ALA A 54 -2.68 -5.90 -1.64
CA ALA A 54 -1.59 -5.00 -1.26
C ALA A 54 -0.27 -5.76 -0.99
N LEU A 55 -0.34 -6.90 -0.30
CA LEU A 55 0.81 -7.75 -0.01
C LEU A 55 1.40 -8.37 -1.29
N GLU A 56 0.55 -8.81 -2.22
CA GLU A 56 1.00 -9.35 -3.50
C GLU A 56 1.67 -8.25 -4.34
N ALA A 57 1.09 -7.05 -4.41
CA ALA A 57 1.72 -5.92 -5.09
C ALA A 57 3.10 -5.58 -4.49
N GLU A 58 3.25 -5.63 -3.17
CA GLU A 58 4.53 -5.37 -2.49
C GLU A 58 5.56 -6.45 -2.83
N LYS A 59 5.14 -7.73 -2.84
CA LYS A 59 5.98 -8.86 -3.25
C LYS A 59 6.43 -8.71 -4.70
N ASP A 60 5.49 -8.43 -5.60
CA ASP A 60 5.76 -8.26 -7.02
C ASP A 60 6.74 -7.13 -7.27
N LEU A 61 6.56 -5.97 -6.65
CA LEU A 61 7.48 -4.84 -6.82
C LEU A 61 8.86 -5.11 -6.20
N LYS A 62 8.92 -5.90 -5.12
CA LYS A 62 10.20 -6.32 -4.53
C LYS A 62 10.97 -7.27 -5.46
N VAL A 63 10.27 -8.20 -6.11
CA VAL A 63 10.88 -9.18 -7.02
C VAL A 63 11.16 -8.58 -8.39
N PHE A 64 10.22 -7.82 -8.95
CA PHE A 64 10.24 -7.34 -10.33
C PHE A 64 10.61 -5.88 -10.49
N GLY A 65 10.66 -5.08 -9.43
CA GLY A 65 10.73 -3.62 -9.56
C GLY A 65 9.41 -3.02 -10.09
N LYS A 66 9.34 -1.70 -10.14
CA LYS A 66 8.22 -0.97 -10.74
C LYS A 66 8.54 -0.77 -12.22
N SER A 67 7.60 -1.14 -13.10
CA SER A 67 7.74 -0.90 -14.54
C SER A 67 7.27 0.50 -14.85
N ASP A 68 8.21 1.40 -15.10
CA ASP A 68 7.88 2.76 -15.50
C ASP A 68 7.29 2.78 -16.92
N ASP A 69 7.70 1.82 -17.76
CA ASP A 69 7.41 1.80 -19.21
C ASP A 69 7.12 0.39 -19.79
N GLY A 70 6.44 -0.48 -19.02
CA GLY A 70 5.87 -1.72 -19.58
C GLY A 70 6.81 -2.92 -19.76
N LEU A 71 8.09 -2.85 -19.35
CA LEU A 71 8.96 -4.02 -19.22
C LEU A 71 9.80 -3.88 -17.93
N SER A 72 9.28 -4.30 -16.77
CA SER A 72 10.15 -4.47 -15.59
C SER A 72 10.53 -5.94 -15.42
N MET A 73 11.83 -6.17 -15.54
CA MET A 73 12.49 -7.46 -15.40
C MET A 73 12.74 -7.77 -13.91
N PRO A 74 12.75 -9.05 -13.50
CA PRO A 74 13.06 -9.44 -12.14
C PRO A 74 14.41 -8.89 -11.66
N LYS A 75 14.41 -8.20 -10.51
CA LYS A 75 15.61 -7.99 -9.68
C LYS A 75 15.97 -9.31 -9.02
N VAL A 76 16.56 -10.21 -9.80
CA VAL A 76 17.22 -11.40 -9.26
C VAL A 76 18.44 -10.89 -8.50
N THR A 77 18.35 -10.83 -7.18
CA THR A 77 19.51 -10.56 -6.34
C THR A 77 20.14 -11.91 -5.97
N PRO A 78 21.46 -12.11 -6.14
CA PRO A 78 22.14 -13.37 -5.81
C PRO A 78 22.00 -13.79 -4.34
#